data_AF-B1M9R3-F1
#
_entry.id   AF-B1M9R3-F1
#
_cell.length_a   1.000
_cell.length_b   1.000
_cell.length_c   1.000
_cell.angle_alpha   90.00
_cell.angle_beta   90.00
_cell.angle_gamma   90.00
#
_symmetry.space_group_name_H-M   'P 1'
#
loop_
_entity.id
_entity.type
_entity.pdbx_description
1 polymer ?
#
loop_
_entity_poly.entity_id
_entity_poly.type
_entity_poly.pdbx_seq_one_letter_code
_entity_poly.pdbx_strand_id
1 'polypeptide(L)'
;MRTFKKTRYIPENAEAREFPQAGVVAYCYVSGLRYALLAYKGRQIRADLNLAFTTAEQRDRHLASYVERQTANENAKRERREAGHGLAVGDIVYETYGCEQTNVHFYEVTRVPSARSAVVCEIEAEKTEGGEHAMAGTAVPRPGVFKSGAMPRMHRAAYLHVLSGGAGHHGNLAKWDGRPKYYSSYA
;
A
#
# COMPACT_ATOMS: atom_id res chain seq x y z
N MET A 1 1.40 -25.75 -23.81
CA MET A 1 0.62 -26.05 -22.58
C MET A 1 -0.60 -25.13 -22.53
N ARG A 2 -1.81 -25.69 -22.53
CA ARG A 2 -3.06 -24.91 -22.46
C ARG A 2 -3.32 -24.60 -20.99
N THR A 3 -3.14 -23.34 -20.58
CA THR A 3 -3.41 -22.91 -19.20
C THR A 3 -4.92 -23.01 -18.94
N PHE A 4 -5.38 -24.01 -18.19
CA PHE A 4 -6.78 -24.09 -17.77
C PHE A 4 -7.09 -22.88 -16.89
N LYS A 5 -7.97 -21.98 -17.36
CA LYS A 5 -8.45 -20.87 -16.53
C LYS A 5 -9.25 -21.48 -15.37
N LYS A 6 -8.75 -21.33 -14.14
CA LYS A 6 -9.52 -21.72 -12.95
C LYS A 6 -10.74 -20.79 -12.84
N THR A 7 -11.93 -21.36 -12.94
CA THR A 7 -13.20 -20.64 -12.80
C THR A 7 -13.62 -20.61 -11.32
N ARG A 8 -14.43 -19.61 -10.95
CA ARG A 8 -15.07 -19.58 -9.62
C ARG A 8 -16.02 -20.76 -9.48
N TYR A 9 -16.06 -21.34 -8.29
CA TYR A 9 -17.09 -22.31 -7.95
C TYR A 9 -18.38 -21.56 -7.60
N ILE A 10 -19.49 -21.97 -8.21
CA ILE A 10 -20.81 -21.40 -7.95
C ILE A 10 -21.73 -22.59 -7.63
N PRO A 11 -22.34 -22.64 -6.43
CA PRO A 11 -23.30 -23.69 -6.11
C PRO A 11 -24.55 -23.58 -6.99
N GLU A 12 -25.09 -24.71 -7.45
CA GLU A 12 -26.23 -24.76 -8.39
C GLU A 12 -27.51 -24.11 -7.81
N ASN A 13 -27.77 -24.27 -6.51
CA ASN A 13 -28.96 -23.76 -5.83
C ASN A 13 -28.71 -22.41 -5.11
N ALA A 14 -27.77 -21.61 -5.60
CA ALA A 14 -27.44 -20.34 -4.98
C ALA A 14 -28.19 -19.14 -5.55
N GLU A 15 -28.71 -18.32 -4.65
CA GLU A 15 -29.15 -16.96 -4.93
C GLU A 15 -27.91 -16.05 -5.00
N ALA A 16 -27.69 -15.42 -6.14
CA ALA A 16 -26.62 -14.45 -6.33
C ALA A 16 -27.06 -13.06 -5.86
N ARG A 17 -26.25 -12.42 -5.02
CA ARG A 17 -26.44 -11.04 -4.54
C ARG A 17 -25.21 -10.22 -4.86
N GLU A 18 -25.39 -9.15 -5.63
CA GLU A 18 -24.31 -8.30 -6.09
C GLU A 18 -24.21 -7.01 -5.27
N PHE A 19 -22.99 -6.64 -4.89
CA PHE A 19 -22.69 -5.42 -4.15
C PHE A 19 -21.58 -4.66 -4.88
N PRO A 20 -21.91 -3.91 -5.95
CA PRO A 20 -20.92 -3.25 -6.80
C PRO A 20 -20.01 -2.26 -6.05
N GLN A 21 -20.56 -1.51 -5.07
CA GLN A 21 -19.78 -0.55 -4.26
C GLN A 21 -18.72 -1.24 -3.40
N ALA A 22 -19.01 -2.43 -2.88
CA ALA A 22 -18.06 -3.27 -2.14
C ALA A 22 -17.13 -4.07 -3.06
N GLY A 23 -17.44 -4.15 -4.36
CA GLY A 23 -16.79 -5.06 -5.30
C GLY A 23 -16.99 -6.53 -4.93
N VAL A 24 -18.15 -6.88 -4.37
CA VAL A 24 -18.45 -8.21 -3.83
C VAL A 24 -19.61 -8.84 -4.61
N VAL A 25 -19.49 -10.15 -4.89
CA VAL A 25 -20.60 -11.01 -5.32
C VAL A 25 -20.74 -12.13 -4.31
N ALA A 26 -21.91 -12.22 -3.68
CA ALA A 26 -22.24 -13.24 -2.68
C ALA A 26 -23.23 -14.25 -3.24
N TYR A 27 -23.07 -15.51 -2.86
CA TYR A 27 -23.92 -16.63 -3.21
C TYR A 27 -24.48 -17.21 -1.92
N CYS A 28 -25.79 -17.07 -1.76
CA CYS A 28 -26.54 -17.53 -0.59
C CYS A 28 -27.30 -18.80 -0.98
N TYR A 29 -27.08 -19.90 -0.26
CA TYR A 29 -27.71 -21.18 -0.58
C TYR A 29 -27.95 -22.00 0.68
N VAL A 30 -28.75 -23.05 0.56
CA VAL A 30 -28.93 -24.05 1.61
C VAL A 30 -28.08 -25.27 1.27
N SER A 31 -27.31 -25.75 2.24
CA SER A 31 -26.47 -26.94 2.13
C SER A 31 -26.85 -27.91 3.25
N GLY A 32 -27.73 -28.86 2.93
CA GLY A 32 -28.34 -29.73 3.94
C GLY A 32 -29.21 -28.91 4.91
N LEU A 33 -28.87 -28.96 6.22
CA LEU A 33 -29.58 -28.21 7.28
C LEU A 33 -28.97 -26.84 7.59
N ARG A 34 -27.98 -26.39 6.81
CA ARG A 34 -27.25 -25.15 7.07
C ARG A 34 -27.49 -24.11 5.98
N TYR A 35 -27.47 -22.85 6.39
CA TYR A 35 -27.57 -21.69 5.50
C TYR A 35 -26.16 -21.22 5.14
N ALA A 36 -25.73 -21.46 3.92
CA ALA A 36 -24.37 -21.17 3.46
C ALA A 36 -24.26 -19.80 2.78
N LEU A 37 -23.08 -19.20 2.91
CA LEU A 37 -22.66 -17.94 2.30
C LEU A 37 -21.28 -18.12 1.68
N LEU A 38 -21.20 -17.91 0.37
CA LEU A 38 -19.96 -17.92 -0.40
C LEU A 38 -19.80 -16.55 -1.08
N ALA A 39 -18.76 -15.79 -0.75
CA ALA A 39 -18.53 -14.47 -1.33
C ALA A 39 -17.19 -14.38 -2.05
N TYR A 40 -17.21 -13.75 -3.22
CA TYR A 40 -16.03 -13.43 -4.02
C TYR A 40 -15.82 -11.92 -4.06
N LYS A 41 -14.57 -11.49 -3.90
CA LYS A 41 -14.19 -10.09 -4.03
C LYS A 41 -13.43 -9.82 -5.33
N GLY A 42 -13.81 -8.75 -6.02
CA GLY A 42 -13.18 -8.27 -7.24
C GLY A 42 -13.06 -9.36 -8.31
N ARG A 43 -11.83 -9.69 -8.71
CA ARG A 43 -11.51 -10.73 -9.71
C ARG A 43 -10.88 -12.00 -9.10
N GLN A 44 -10.96 -12.17 -7.78
CA GLN A 44 -10.38 -13.34 -7.11
C GLN A 44 -11.10 -14.63 -7.52
N ILE A 45 -10.33 -15.71 -7.71
CA ILE A 45 -10.85 -17.05 -8.06
C ILE A 45 -11.20 -17.85 -6.80
N ARG A 46 -10.47 -17.63 -5.69
CA ARG A 46 -10.81 -18.18 -4.38
C ARG A 46 -11.83 -17.28 -3.71
N ALA A 47 -12.73 -17.89 -2.96
CA ALA A 47 -13.71 -17.14 -2.17
C ALA A 47 -12.98 -16.40 -1.05
N ASP A 48 -13.40 -15.16 -0.82
CA ASP A 48 -12.93 -14.35 0.31
C ASP A 48 -13.65 -14.76 1.59
N LEU A 49 -14.91 -15.24 1.44
CA LEU A 49 -15.72 -15.75 2.52
C LEU A 49 -16.41 -17.05 2.09
N ASN A 50 -16.36 -18.08 2.94
CA ASN A 50 -17.11 -19.31 2.76
C ASN A 50 -17.51 -19.82 4.14
N LEU A 51 -18.76 -19.56 4.55
CA LEU A 51 -19.27 -19.84 5.88
C LEU A 51 -20.65 -20.49 5.82
N ALA A 52 -21.03 -21.19 6.88
CA ALA A 52 -22.34 -21.80 7.05
C ALA A 52 -22.93 -21.44 8.41
N PHE A 53 -24.24 -21.19 8.43
CA PHE A 53 -24.98 -20.66 9.57
C PHE A 53 -26.14 -21.59 9.95
N THR A 54 -26.62 -21.44 11.18
CA THR A 54 -27.77 -22.20 11.70
C THR A 54 -29.09 -21.65 11.17
N THR A 55 -29.19 -20.33 10.95
CA THR A 55 -30.41 -19.70 10.41
C THR A 55 -30.08 -18.74 9.26
N ALA A 56 -31.08 -18.44 8.43
CA ALA A 56 -30.95 -17.50 7.32
C ALA A 56 -30.65 -16.07 7.81
N GLU A 57 -31.23 -15.68 8.94
CA GLU A 57 -31.06 -14.34 9.53
C GLU A 57 -29.64 -14.12 10.02
N GLN A 58 -29.01 -15.15 10.59
CA GLN A 58 -27.59 -15.08 11.00
C GLN A 58 -26.69 -14.89 9.78
N ARG A 59 -26.95 -15.63 8.70
CA ARG A 59 -26.23 -15.49 7.42
C ARG A 59 -26.37 -14.09 6.87
N ASP A 60 -27.61 -13.59 6.82
CA ASP A 60 -27.92 -12.29 6.21
C ASP A 60 -27.36 -11.13 7.03
N ARG A 61 -27.38 -11.22 8.37
CA ARG A 61 -26.70 -10.25 9.25
C ARG A 61 -25.20 -10.23 8.99
N HIS A 62 -24.57 -11.40 8.90
CA HIS A 62 -23.13 -11.48 8.64
C HIS A 62 -22.77 -10.95 7.24
N LEU A 63 -23.60 -11.24 6.23
CA LEU A 63 -23.43 -10.69 4.88
C LEU A 63 -23.51 -9.16 4.91
N ALA A 64 -24.49 -8.59 5.62
CA ALA A 64 -24.64 -7.13 5.73
C ALA A 64 -23.39 -6.49 6.35
N SER A 65 -22.92 -6.97 7.50
CA SER A 65 -21.70 -6.46 8.14
C SER A 65 -20.45 -6.64 7.28
N TYR A 66 -20.36 -7.76 6.55
CA TYR A 66 -19.26 -8.00 5.61
C TYR A 66 -19.27 -6.96 4.48
N VAL A 67 -20.44 -6.74 3.84
CA VAL A 67 -20.59 -5.76 2.75
C VAL A 67 -20.29 -4.35 3.22
N GLU A 68 -20.79 -3.95 4.38
CA GLU A 68 -20.52 -2.64 4.98
C GLU A 68 -19.01 -2.39 5.14
N ARG A 69 -18.31 -3.34 5.74
CA ARG A 69 -16.85 -3.29 5.90
C ARG A 69 -16.12 -3.21 4.55
N GLN A 70 -16.57 -3.98 3.56
CA GLN A 70 -15.93 -3.94 2.23
C GLN A 70 -16.21 -2.63 1.49
N THR A 71 -17.42 -2.08 1.59
CA THR A 71 -17.74 -0.76 1.03
C THR A 71 -16.90 0.34 1.66
N ALA A 72 -16.76 0.34 3.00
CA ALA A 72 -15.89 1.29 3.69
C ALA A 72 -14.43 1.17 3.21
N ASN A 73 -13.93 -0.05 3.01
CA ASN A 73 -12.58 -0.27 2.48
C ASN A 73 -12.40 0.24 1.04
N GLU A 74 -13.37 0.03 0.15
CA GLU A 74 -13.30 0.52 -1.23
C GLU A 74 -13.44 2.05 -1.29
N ASN A 75 -14.27 2.65 -0.45
CA ASN A 75 -14.37 4.11 -0.30
C ASN A 75 -13.06 4.70 0.22
N ALA A 76 -12.48 4.14 1.29
CA ALA A 76 -11.19 4.59 1.80
C ALA A 76 -10.08 4.46 0.76
N LYS A 77 -10.09 3.41 -0.08
CA LYS A 77 -9.14 3.30 -1.21
C LYS A 77 -9.37 4.37 -2.27
N ARG A 78 -10.63 4.70 -2.57
CA ARG A 78 -11.00 5.75 -3.54
C ARG A 78 -10.55 7.11 -3.03
N GLU A 79 -10.89 7.46 -1.80
CA GLU A 79 -10.47 8.69 -1.13
C GLU A 79 -8.94 8.78 -1.09
N ARG A 80 -8.22 7.70 -0.74
CA ARG A 80 -6.75 7.66 -0.81
C ARG A 80 -6.18 7.84 -2.21
N ARG A 81 -6.90 7.40 -3.25
CA ARG A 81 -6.51 7.61 -4.66
C ARG A 81 -6.78 9.03 -5.13
N GLU A 82 -7.76 9.70 -4.54
CA GLU A 82 -8.12 11.09 -4.85
C GLU A 82 -7.27 12.09 -4.04
N ALA A 83 -6.87 11.74 -2.81
CA ALA A 83 -6.03 12.56 -1.97
C ALA A 83 -4.67 12.83 -2.61
N GLY A 84 -4.25 14.09 -2.67
CA GLY A 84 -2.92 14.45 -3.15
C GLY A 84 -1.80 14.11 -2.16
N HIS A 85 -0.55 14.05 -2.62
CA HIS A 85 0.60 13.88 -1.71
C HIS A 85 0.93 15.16 -0.92
N GLY A 86 0.45 16.34 -1.34
CA GLY A 86 0.67 17.60 -0.62
C GLY A 86 2.16 17.98 -0.46
N LEU A 87 3.00 17.61 -1.42
CA LEU A 87 4.42 17.97 -1.45
C LEU A 87 4.63 19.13 -2.43
N ALA A 88 5.59 19.98 -2.11
CA ALA A 88 6.05 21.07 -2.96
C ALA A 88 7.45 20.79 -3.51
N VAL A 89 7.86 21.55 -4.54
CA VAL A 89 9.26 21.54 -5.00
C VAL A 89 10.17 22.01 -3.86
N GLY A 90 11.29 21.34 -3.66
CA GLY A 90 12.23 21.55 -2.56
C GLY A 90 11.91 20.77 -1.28
N ASP A 91 10.72 20.16 -1.17
CA ASP A 91 10.48 19.20 -0.09
C ASP A 91 11.43 18.00 -0.22
N ILE A 92 11.92 17.50 0.91
CA ILE A 92 12.74 16.29 0.95
C ILE A 92 11.87 15.12 1.37
N VAL A 93 12.02 14.00 0.67
CA VAL A 93 11.47 12.71 1.06
C VAL A 93 12.62 11.73 1.28
N TYR A 94 12.40 10.73 2.12
CA TYR A 94 13.41 9.73 2.43
C TYR A 94 12.81 8.34 2.50
N GLU A 95 13.64 7.34 2.23
CA GLU A 95 13.35 5.95 2.57
C GLU A 95 14.38 5.44 3.57
N THR A 96 13.95 4.48 4.36
CA THR A 96 14.81 3.71 5.24
C THR A 96 14.55 2.24 4.98
N TYR A 97 15.61 1.48 4.80
CA TYR A 97 15.51 0.05 4.57
C TYR A 97 16.68 -0.69 5.16
N GLY A 98 16.47 -1.98 5.40
CA GLY A 98 17.43 -2.74 6.16
C GLY A 98 16.89 -4.05 6.66
N CYS A 99 17.71 -5.10 6.57
CA CYS A 99 17.49 -6.31 7.35
C CYS A 99 18.50 -6.35 8.50
N GLU A 100 19.80 -6.39 8.18
CA GLU A 100 20.89 -6.40 9.17
C GLU A 100 21.45 -5.00 9.46
N GLN A 101 21.33 -4.07 8.51
CA GLN A 101 21.76 -2.66 8.65
C GLN A 101 20.63 -1.73 8.29
N THR A 102 20.63 -0.52 8.86
CA THR A 102 19.67 0.53 8.52
C THR A 102 20.30 1.50 7.52
N ASN A 103 19.90 1.41 6.26
CA ASN A 103 20.24 2.36 5.21
C ASN A 103 19.20 3.47 5.13
N VAL A 104 19.65 4.70 4.91
CA VAL A 104 18.81 5.87 4.68
C VAL A 104 19.22 6.53 3.37
N HIS A 105 18.23 6.79 2.53
CA HIS A 105 18.40 7.55 1.29
C HIS A 105 17.45 8.74 1.27
N PHE A 106 17.94 9.89 0.81
CA PHE A 106 17.18 11.13 0.73
C PHE A 106 17.03 11.57 -0.73
N TYR A 107 15.87 12.15 -1.03
CA TYR A 107 15.51 12.63 -2.35
C TYR A 107 14.83 13.98 -2.23
N GLU A 108 15.17 14.90 -3.11
CA GLU A 108 14.52 16.21 -3.19
C GLU A 108 13.46 16.22 -4.29
N VAL A 109 12.29 16.78 -3.99
CA VAL A 109 11.21 16.98 -4.96
C VAL A 109 11.63 18.08 -5.94
N THR A 110 11.89 17.70 -7.18
CA THR A 110 12.32 18.61 -8.25
C THR A 110 11.16 19.12 -9.10
N ARG A 111 10.03 18.38 -9.13
CA ARG A 111 8.84 18.78 -9.89
C ARG A 111 7.58 18.15 -9.30
N VAL A 112 6.45 18.85 -9.38
CA VAL A 112 5.13 18.34 -9.01
C VAL A 112 4.19 18.39 -10.21
N PRO A 113 4.20 17.37 -11.09
CA PRO A 113 3.34 17.35 -12.28
C PRO A 113 1.84 17.34 -11.99
N SER A 114 1.43 16.80 -10.84
CA SER A 114 0.02 16.77 -10.41
C SER A 114 -0.05 16.51 -8.92
N ALA A 115 -1.21 16.71 -8.29
CA ALA A 115 -1.43 16.34 -6.89
C ALA A 115 -1.11 14.86 -6.58
N ARG A 116 -1.06 13.99 -7.59
CA ARG A 116 -0.86 12.54 -7.46
C ARG A 116 0.52 12.06 -7.90
N SER A 117 1.38 12.94 -8.41
CA SER A 117 2.74 12.59 -8.84
C SER A 117 3.72 13.69 -8.47
N ALA A 118 4.88 13.28 -7.95
CA ALA A 118 6.04 14.13 -7.79
C ALA A 118 7.23 13.47 -8.49
N VAL A 119 8.14 14.29 -9.02
CA VAL A 119 9.46 13.86 -9.48
C VAL A 119 10.46 14.17 -8.39
N VAL A 120 11.23 13.17 -7.98
CA VAL A 120 12.28 13.32 -6.98
C VAL A 120 13.63 12.92 -7.56
N CYS A 121 14.70 13.49 -7.04
CA CYS A 121 16.07 13.15 -7.41
C CYS A 121 16.89 12.91 -6.14
N GLU A 122 17.76 11.91 -6.15
CA GLU A 122 18.56 11.54 -4.98
C GLU A 122 19.59 12.63 -4.65
N ILE A 123 19.68 12.98 -3.37
CA ILE A 123 20.61 13.98 -2.84
C ILE A 123 21.61 13.35 -1.88
N GLU A 124 22.75 14.03 -1.71
CA GLU A 124 23.75 13.68 -0.73
C GLU A 124 23.22 13.87 0.69
N ALA A 125 23.85 13.16 1.64
CA ALA A 125 23.59 13.31 3.06
C ALA A 125 24.90 13.49 3.82
N GLU A 126 24.88 14.36 4.81
CA GLU A 126 25.93 14.46 5.80
C GLU A 126 25.69 13.39 6.87
N LYS A 127 26.71 12.57 7.12
CA LYS A 127 26.66 11.50 8.12
C LYS A 127 27.51 11.89 9.33
N THR A 128 26.93 11.73 10.51
CA THR A 128 27.60 11.93 11.79
C THR A 128 27.65 10.59 12.52
N GLU A 129 28.85 10.08 12.73
CA GLU A 129 29.09 8.84 13.49
C GLU A 129 28.88 9.05 14.98
N GLY A 130 28.43 8.00 15.68
CA GLY A 130 28.20 8.03 17.14
C GLY A 130 29.46 8.02 18.01
N GLY A 131 30.66 8.09 17.43
CA GLY A 131 31.96 7.98 18.13
C GLY A 131 33.04 7.31 17.27
N GLU A 132 34.27 7.22 17.81
CA GLU A 132 35.51 6.83 17.11
C GLU A 132 35.51 5.41 16.50
N HIS A 133 34.59 4.55 16.93
CA HIS A 133 34.37 3.19 16.38
C HIS A 133 32.88 2.90 16.16
N ALA A 134 32.09 3.92 15.90
CA ALA A 134 30.64 3.76 15.83
C ALA A 134 30.21 3.16 14.49
N MET A 135 29.62 1.96 14.54
CA MET A 135 28.98 1.31 13.39
C MET A 135 27.54 1.80 13.18
N ALA A 136 27.26 3.00 13.65
CA ALA A 136 25.97 3.65 13.58
C ALA A 136 26.13 5.15 13.74
N GLY A 137 25.16 5.87 13.22
CA GLY A 137 25.17 7.32 13.27
C GLY A 137 23.83 7.91 12.89
N THR A 138 23.87 9.20 12.56
CA THR A 138 22.72 9.91 12.01
C THR A 138 23.09 10.55 10.69
N ALA A 139 22.11 10.65 9.79
CA ALA A 139 22.26 11.25 8.48
C ALA A 139 21.27 12.41 8.34
N VAL A 140 21.76 13.53 7.80
CA VAL A 140 20.98 14.72 7.49
C VAL A 140 21.10 14.99 5.99
N PRO A 141 19.98 15.20 5.27
CA PRO A 141 20.03 15.49 3.84
C PRO A 141 20.75 16.82 3.56
N ARG A 142 21.39 16.93 2.40
CA ARG A 142 21.95 18.18 1.87
C ARG A 142 21.09 18.70 0.71
N PRO A 143 20.08 19.55 0.98
CA PRO A 143 19.23 20.11 -0.07
C PRO A 143 20.07 20.76 -1.19
N GLY A 144 19.67 20.56 -2.45
CA GLY A 144 20.33 21.07 -3.64
C GLY A 144 21.62 20.34 -4.05
N VAL A 145 22.13 19.41 -3.23
CA VAL A 145 23.36 18.67 -3.53
C VAL A 145 23.00 17.28 -4.08
N PHE A 146 22.75 17.20 -5.38
CA PHE A 146 22.38 15.95 -6.05
C PHE A 146 23.57 14.99 -6.17
N LYS A 147 23.32 13.68 -6.00
CA LYS A 147 24.35 12.67 -6.21
C LYS A 147 24.77 12.62 -7.69
N SER A 148 26.05 12.33 -7.93
CA SER A 148 26.56 12.16 -9.29
C SER A 148 25.83 11.03 -10.01
N GLY A 149 25.30 11.31 -11.21
CA GLY A 149 24.53 10.33 -11.99
C GLY A 149 23.11 10.06 -11.49
N ALA A 150 22.63 10.77 -10.46
CA ALA A 150 21.25 10.64 -10.00
C ALA A 150 20.28 11.06 -11.11
N MET A 151 19.33 10.18 -11.43
CA MET A 151 18.29 10.45 -12.42
C MET A 151 16.97 10.79 -11.72
N PRO A 152 16.30 11.89 -12.08
CA PRO A 152 14.98 12.20 -11.56
C PRO A 152 13.97 11.10 -11.89
N ARG A 153 13.23 10.64 -10.89
CA ARG A 153 12.21 9.59 -11.04
C ARG A 153 10.84 10.11 -10.63
N MET A 154 9.81 9.71 -11.37
CA MET A 154 8.43 10.03 -11.03
C MET A 154 7.86 8.97 -10.09
N HIS A 155 7.30 9.42 -8.97
CA HIS A 155 6.63 8.58 -7.99
C HIS A 155 5.18 9.02 -7.83
N ARG A 156 4.32 8.08 -7.44
CA ARG A 156 2.90 8.33 -7.20
C ARG A 156 2.66 8.60 -5.73
N ALA A 157 1.63 9.38 -5.44
CA ALA A 157 1.14 9.56 -4.08
C ALA A 157 0.68 8.21 -3.49
N ALA A 158 1.29 7.81 -2.38
CA ALA A 158 0.85 6.68 -1.57
C ALA A 158 -0.12 7.16 -0.48
N TYR A 159 0.26 8.22 0.24
CA TYR A 159 -0.52 8.91 1.26
C TYR A 159 -0.18 10.41 1.26
N LEU A 160 -0.84 11.19 2.12
CA LEU A 160 -0.42 12.56 2.38
C LEU A 160 1.04 12.55 2.86
N HIS A 161 1.87 13.37 2.24
CA HIS A 161 3.33 13.48 2.47
C HIS A 161 4.13 12.19 2.25
N VAL A 162 3.58 11.22 1.51
CA VAL A 162 4.24 9.95 1.23
C VAL A 162 4.11 9.57 -0.24
N LEU A 163 5.24 9.31 -0.89
CA LEU A 163 5.30 8.78 -2.25
C LEU A 163 5.57 7.27 -2.24
N SER A 164 5.09 6.56 -3.26
CA SER A 164 5.43 5.16 -3.49
C SER A 164 6.90 5.03 -3.90
N GLY A 165 7.67 4.10 -3.33
CA GLY A 165 9.05 3.87 -3.78
C GLY A 165 9.14 3.45 -5.24
N GLY A 166 8.24 2.59 -5.72
CA GLY A 166 8.31 2.09 -7.10
C GLY A 166 9.45 1.08 -7.30
N ALA A 167 9.80 0.80 -8.55
CA ALA A 167 10.80 -0.22 -8.88
C ALA A 167 12.21 0.20 -8.45
N GLY A 168 12.88 -0.66 -7.68
CA GLY A 168 14.24 -0.42 -7.18
C GLY A 168 14.32 0.25 -5.80
N HIS A 169 13.18 0.52 -5.17
CA HIS A 169 13.10 1.07 -3.81
C HIS A 169 12.54 0.03 -2.85
N HIS A 170 12.88 0.14 -1.57
CA HIS A 170 12.57 -0.89 -0.57
C HIS A 170 11.32 -0.55 0.26
N GLY A 171 10.74 0.64 0.06
CA GLY A 171 9.58 1.09 0.81
C GLY A 171 8.91 2.33 0.21
N ASN A 172 8.15 3.03 1.04
CA ASN A 172 7.59 4.32 0.68
C ASN A 172 8.59 5.44 1.02
N LEU A 173 8.50 6.54 0.29
CA LEU A 173 9.27 7.76 0.51
C LEU A 173 8.45 8.72 1.37
N ALA A 174 8.82 8.91 2.63
CA ALA A 174 8.12 9.80 3.55
C ALA A 174 8.74 11.20 3.55
N LYS A 175 7.93 12.26 3.70
CA LYS A 175 8.44 13.62 3.88
C LYS A 175 9.35 13.69 5.09
N TRP A 176 10.51 14.30 4.90
CA TRP A 176 11.48 14.53 5.96
C TRP A 176 10.94 15.58 6.93
N ASP A 177 11.10 15.30 8.23
CA ASP A 177 10.59 16.10 9.35
C ASP A 177 11.62 17.12 9.88
N GLY A 178 12.74 17.29 9.19
CA GLY A 178 13.85 18.16 9.61
C GLY A 178 14.78 17.53 10.64
N ARG A 179 14.53 16.28 11.08
CA ARG A 179 15.34 15.61 12.11
C ARG A 179 16.35 14.64 11.49
N PRO A 180 17.55 14.50 12.06
CA PRO A 180 18.50 13.48 11.62
C PRO A 180 17.89 12.07 11.62
N LYS A 181 18.25 11.24 10.63
CA LYS A 181 17.76 9.86 10.51
C LYS A 181 18.87 8.89 10.86
N TYR A 182 18.53 7.90 11.69
CA TYR A 182 19.47 6.87 12.12
C TYR A 182 19.92 6.00 10.93
N TYR A 183 21.20 5.66 10.89
CA TYR A 183 21.74 4.63 9.99
C TYR A 183 22.70 3.71 10.76
N SER A 184 22.92 2.50 10.24
CA SER A 184 23.95 1.58 10.75
C SER A 184 24.78 0.98 9.61
N SER A 185 26.01 0.56 9.93
CA SER A 185 26.98 -0.04 9.01
C SER A 185 27.68 -1.25 9.67
N TYR A 186 28.53 -1.98 8.93
CA TYR A 186 29.40 -3.03 9.50
C TYR A 186 30.76 -2.43 9.84
N ALA A 187 31.39 -2.99 10.89
CA ALA A 187 32.77 -2.72 11.30
C ALA A 187 33.79 -3.14 10.24
#